data_AF-A0AAX6E534-F1
#
_entry.id   AF-A0AAX6E534-F1
#
_cell.length_a   1.000
_cell.length_b   1.000
_cell.length_c   1.000
_cell.angle_alpha   90.00
_cell.angle_beta   90.00
_cell.angle_gamma   90.00
#
_symmetry.space_group_name_H-M   'P 1'
#
loop_
_entity.id
_entity.type
_entity.pdbx_description
1 polymer ?
#
loop_
_entity_poly.entity_id
_entity_poly.type
_entity_poly.pdbx_seq_one_letter_code
_entity_poly.pdbx_strand_id
1 'polypeptide(L)'
;MYRMLSRPYAFGCILRVRTSSEFKVGHSYGHFFPDPQYENVQHIICCDSFATYAYDFEFANSVGFSRHTDAPVVQIAFQYSIVVPQDEASDGGSNSATRSKFTLKRRLRIRTLQYGTAANINELYDGVDSESILSILVHKVILASLEQGVREGRMLLHDWLVILTAQYNDAYKLVQYDNGTSVSRVDVAFLQCPQLQPLPRLVFALLRNPLLRFHEDGVHPDYRIYLQCLFSALEPTSLNQAIYPVLTSYATPDKQAYPRHSLSRAALITSGSPIFFLDAFTNLIVYYSSTADPSLPFPPPHDCLLRSMINRLKQERSITPKLTFIRGGQDDASAFDNYLIEEQDVDGRGISSVMGFVSFLEEITRDVAEYLK
;
A
#
# COMPACT_ATOMS: atom_id res chain seq x y z
N MET A 1 -20.67 5.22 9.32
CA MET A 1 -21.08 5.81 10.61
C MET A 1 -21.00 4.81 11.77
N TYR A 2 -21.79 3.72 11.79
CA TYR A 2 -21.80 2.77 12.93
C TYR A 2 -20.41 2.31 13.41
N ARG A 3 -19.52 1.91 12.50
CA ARG A 3 -18.14 1.49 12.85
C ARG A 3 -17.31 2.59 13.49
N MET A 4 -17.37 3.79 12.92
CA MET A 4 -16.68 4.96 13.45
C MET A 4 -17.12 5.27 14.88
N LEU A 5 -18.39 5.01 15.24
CA LEU A 5 -18.92 5.26 16.57
C LEU A 5 -18.72 4.09 17.56
N SER A 6 -18.49 2.88 17.07
CA SER A 6 -18.33 1.67 17.90
C SER A 6 -16.88 1.30 18.19
N ARG A 7 -15.92 1.85 17.44
CA ARG A 7 -14.50 1.60 17.66
C ARG A 7 -13.98 2.34 18.90
N PRO A 8 -12.97 1.77 19.59
CA PRO A 8 -12.24 2.52 20.61
C PRO A 8 -11.45 3.65 19.94
N TYR A 9 -11.63 4.86 20.45
CA TYR A 9 -10.87 6.04 20.02
C TYR A 9 -9.91 6.49 21.12
N ALA A 10 -8.73 6.90 20.68
CA ALA A 10 -7.76 7.62 21.48
C ALA A 10 -7.92 9.13 21.25
N PHE A 11 -7.77 9.93 22.31
CA PHE A 11 -7.95 11.38 22.29
C PHE A 11 -6.77 12.13 22.92
N GLY A 12 -6.50 13.34 22.42
CA GLY A 12 -5.45 14.23 22.94
C GLY A 12 -4.09 13.54 22.94
N CYS A 13 -3.76 12.92 21.82
CA CYS A 13 -2.65 11.99 21.73
C CYS A 13 -1.35 12.73 21.41
N ILE A 14 -0.26 12.25 22.00
CA ILE A 14 1.11 12.72 21.75
C ILE A 14 1.93 11.52 21.33
N LEU A 15 2.52 11.59 20.16
CA LEU A 15 3.40 10.57 19.59
C LEU A 15 4.83 11.12 19.55
N ARG A 16 5.78 10.34 20.04
CA ARG A 16 7.21 10.67 19.97
C ARG A 16 8.00 9.47 19.49
N VAL A 17 8.83 9.70 18.48
CA VAL A 17 9.78 8.71 17.96
C VAL A 17 11.19 9.08 18.44
N ARG A 18 11.90 8.10 18.99
CA ARG A 18 13.30 8.22 19.42
C ARG A 18 14.13 7.17 18.69
N THR A 19 15.36 7.53 18.39
CA THR A 19 16.34 6.68 17.71
C THR A 19 17.60 6.54 18.55
N SER A 20 18.44 5.55 18.26
CA SER A 20 19.83 5.52 18.74
C SER A 20 20.67 6.62 18.08
N SER A 21 21.88 6.86 18.59
CA SER A 21 22.70 8.05 18.24
C SER A 21 23.08 8.18 16.77
N GLU A 22 23.20 7.08 16.03
CA GLU A 22 23.77 7.08 14.69
C GLU A 22 22.78 7.47 13.58
N PHE A 23 21.50 7.61 13.90
CA PHE A 23 20.45 7.99 12.95
C PHE A 23 19.36 8.79 13.64
N LYS A 24 18.59 9.53 12.86
CA LYS A 24 17.48 10.34 13.34
C LYS A 24 16.30 10.25 12.37
N VAL A 25 15.14 10.67 12.85
CA VAL A 25 13.96 10.84 11.99
C VAL A 25 14.27 11.93 10.97
N GLY A 26 14.09 11.63 9.68
CA GLY A 26 14.20 12.61 8.60
C GLY A 26 12.88 13.36 8.45
N HIS A 27 11.86 12.64 8.01
CA HIS A 27 10.51 13.13 7.81
C HIS A 27 9.49 12.26 8.56
N SER A 28 8.41 12.92 8.96
CA SER A 28 7.26 12.29 9.60
C SER A 28 6.04 12.49 8.71
N TYR A 29 5.26 11.44 8.48
CA TYR A 29 4.09 11.45 7.61
C TYR A 29 2.86 10.90 8.32
N GLY A 30 1.71 11.52 8.05
CA GLY A 30 0.41 11.11 8.59
C GLY A 30 -0.42 12.30 9.03
N HIS A 31 -1.58 12.02 9.63
CA HIS A 31 -2.54 13.06 10.02
C HIS A 31 -2.26 13.51 11.47
N PHE A 32 -1.33 14.45 11.61
CA PHE A 32 -0.94 15.04 12.90
C PHE A 32 -0.47 16.49 12.72
N PHE A 33 -0.23 17.16 13.83
CA PHE A 33 0.43 18.47 13.89
C PHE A 33 1.80 18.32 14.57
N PRO A 34 2.88 18.87 14.01
CA PRO A 34 4.17 18.87 14.70
C PRO A 34 4.08 19.71 15.98
N ASP A 35 4.80 19.30 17.02
CA ASP A 35 4.95 20.12 18.23
C ASP A 35 5.83 21.34 17.93
N PRO A 36 5.44 22.55 18.37
CA PRO A 36 6.20 23.78 18.08
C PRO A 36 7.48 23.93 18.92
N GLN A 37 7.63 23.17 20.01
CA GLN A 37 8.76 23.28 20.95
C GLN A 37 9.72 22.10 20.87
N TYR A 38 9.21 20.89 20.60
CA TYR A 38 9.99 19.66 20.64
C TYR A 38 10.05 18.97 19.29
N GLU A 39 11.27 18.76 18.79
CA GLU A 39 11.50 17.93 17.62
C GLU A 39 11.02 16.49 17.83
N ASN A 40 10.55 15.86 16.75
CA ASN A 40 10.08 14.47 16.72
C ASN A 40 8.91 14.18 17.67
N VAL A 41 8.15 15.21 18.04
CA VAL A 41 6.90 15.11 18.78
C VAL A 41 5.75 15.54 17.87
N GLN A 42 4.71 14.71 17.81
CA GLN A 42 3.52 14.93 17.01
C GLN A 42 2.27 14.92 17.89
N HIS A 43 1.37 15.87 17.65
CA HIS A 43 0.05 15.98 18.27
C HIS A 43 -1.01 15.40 17.35
N ILE A 44 -1.75 14.43 17.87
CA ILE A 44 -2.85 13.76 17.17
C ILE A 44 -4.13 14.03 17.97
N ILE A 45 -5.08 14.75 17.37
CA ILE A 45 -6.34 15.12 18.04
C ILE A 45 -7.08 13.88 18.50
N CYS A 46 -7.30 12.94 17.59
CA CYS A 46 -7.85 11.64 17.86
C CYS A 46 -7.44 10.63 16.79
N CYS A 47 -7.48 9.34 17.13
CA CYS A 47 -7.26 8.27 16.17
C CYS A 47 -7.95 6.98 16.64
N ASP A 48 -8.25 6.10 15.67
CA ASP A 48 -8.69 4.73 15.92
C ASP A 48 -7.55 3.73 15.67
N SER A 49 -7.85 2.43 15.72
CA SER A 49 -6.87 1.37 15.51
C SER A 49 -6.32 1.27 14.08
N PHE A 50 -6.89 1.98 13.11
CA PHE A 50 -6.46 1.94 11.70
C PHE A 50 -5.58 3.13 11.31
N ALA A 51 -5.40 4.11 12.21
CA ALA A 51 -4.53 5.25 11.93
C ALA A 51 -3.06 4.80 11.83
N THR A 52 -2.44 5.10 10.69
CA THR A 52 -1.04 4.80 10.41
C THR A 52 -0.23 6.09 10.34
N TYR A 53 0.98 6.03 10.89
CA TYR A 53 1.97 7.11 10.85
C TYR A 53 3.27 6.53 10.32
N ALA A 54 3.87 7.17 9.32
CA ALA A 54 5.07 6.69 8.67
C ALA A 54 6.23 7.65 8.95
N TYR A 55 7.43 7.10 9.06
CA TYR A 55 8.64 7.87 9.35
C TYR A 55 9.74 7.34 8.44
N ASP A 56 10.46 8.25 7.79
CA ASP A 56 11.74 7.90 7.19
C ASP A 56 12.88 8.37 8.09
N PHE A 57 14.07 7.83 7.83
CA PHE A 57 15.22 8.03 8.68
C PHE A 57 16.43 8.42 7.83
N GLU A 58 17.30 9.20 8.44
CA GLU A 58 18.59 9.59 7.88
C GLU A 58 19.71 9.31 8.88
N PHE A 59 20.89 8.98 8.36
CA PHE A 59 22.07 8.86 9.21
C PHE A 59 22.42 10.23 9.80
N ALA A 60 22.74 10.24 11.09
CA ALA A 60 23.14 11.47 11.77
C ALA A 60 24.58 11.88 11.41
N ASN A 61 25.38 10.95 10.90
CA ASN A 61 26.76 11.13 10.50
C ASN A 61 27.15 10.16 9.37
N SER A 62 28.32 10.34 8.75
CA SER A 62 28.80 9.49 7.66
C SER A 62 29.30 8.11 8.08
N VAL A 63 29.50 7.89 9.39
CA VAL A 63 30.02 6.63 9.95
C VAL A 63 28.88 5.63 10.19
N GLY A 64 27.69 6.12 10.53
CA GLY A 64 26.51 5.33 10.83
C GLY A 64 26.81 4.19 11.81
N PHE A 65 26.37 2.99 11.48
CA PHE A 65 26.55 1.80 12.32
C PHE A 65 27.77 0.93 11.93
N SER A 66 28.74 1.47 11.20
CA SER A 66 29.90 0.70 10.69
C SER A 66 30.78 0.07 11.77
N ARG A 67 30.72 0.57 13.01
CA ARG A 67 31.50 0.04 14.14
C ARG A 67 30.88 -1.20 14.77
N HIS A 68 29.65 -1.58 14.38
CA HIS A 68 28.89 -2.74 14.87
C HIS A 68 28.79 -2.88 16.41
N THR A 69 29.08 -1.82 17.17
CA THR A 69 29.03 -1.86 18.65
C THR A 69 27.61 -1.71 19.18
N ASP A 70 26.79 -0.92 18.48
CA ASP A 70 25.42 -0.60 18.88
C ASP A 70 24.44 -0.94 17.76
N ALA A 71 23.36 -1.64 18.12
CA ALA A 71 22.30 -1.94 17.17
C ALA A 71 21.40 -0.71 16.94
N PRO A 72 20.89 -0.48 15.73
CA PRO A 72 19.86 0.53 15.49
C PRO A 72 18.63 0.23 16.33
N VAL A 73 18.23 1.20 17.16
CA VAL A 73 17.02 1.09 18.01
C VAL A 73 16.06 2.23 17.68
N VAL A 74 14.79 1.90 17.49
CA VAL A 74 13.68 2.84 17.41
C VAL A 74 12.76 2.62 18.61
N GLN A 75 12.45 3.68 19.35
CA GLN A 75 11.45 3.66 20.41
C GLN A 75 10.32 4.63 20.08
N ILE A 76 9.11 4.06 20.03
CA ILE A 76 7.87 4.79 19.78
C ILE A 76 7.13 4.92 21.11
N ALA A 77 6.89 6.15 21.55
CA ALA A 77 6.13 6.47 22.74
C ALA A 77 4.84 7.18 22.36
N PHE A 78 3.70 6.55 22.62
CA PHE A 78 2.37 7.05 22.30
C PHE A 78 1.54 7.27 23.57
N GLN A 79 1.36 8.53 23.95
CA GLN A 79 0.54 8.92 25.09
C GLN A 79 -0.85 9.32 24.61
N TYR A 80 -1.90 8.83 25.26
CA TYR A 80 -3.28 9.12 24.85
C TYR A 80 -4.27 9.00 26.00
N SER A 81 -5.44 9.62 25.84
CA SER A 81 -6.59 9.43 26.72
C SER A 81 -7.62 8.53 26.05
N ILE A 82 -8.22 7.61 26.80
CA ILE A 82 -9.27 6.70 26.29
C ILE A 82 -10.42 6.60 27.29
N VAL A 83 -11.63 6.54 26.76
CA VAL A 83 -12.85 6.26 27.54
C VAL A 83 -12.97 4.74 27.70
N VAL A 84 -12.99 4.26 28.93
CA VAL A 84 -13.15 2.84 29.24
C VAL A 84 -14.37 2.61 30.12
N PRO A 85 -15.09 1.48 29.96
CA PRO A 85 -16.06 1.05 30.94
C PRO A 85 -15.41 0.97 32.33
N GLN A 86 -16.13 1.39 33.36
CA GLN A 86 -15.74 1.17 34.74
C GLN A 86 -15.92 -0.31 35.03
N ASP A 87 -14.83 -1.00 35.42
CA ASP A 87 -14.94 -2.37 35.92
C ASP A 87 -15.83 -2.31 37.18
N GLU A 88 -16.99 -2.95 37.15
CA GLU A 88 -17.80 -3.17 38.35
C GLU A 88 -17.02 -4.15 39.21
N ALA A 89 -16.19 -3.60 40.12
CA ALA A 89 -15.69 -4.38 41.23
C ALA A 89 -16.89 -5.05 41.89
N SER A 90 -16.81 -6.37 42.02
CA SER A 90 -17.82 -7.26 42.57
C SER A 90 -18.11 -6.94 44.03
N ASP A 91 -18.85 -5.86 44.28
CA ASP A 91 -19.60 -5.65 45.51
C ASP A 91 -21.05 -6.03 45.23
N GLY A 92 -21.39 -7.20 45.75
CA GLY A 92 -22.72 -7.78 45.63
C GLY A 92 -23.78 -6.88 46.22
N GLY A 93 -24.83 -6.64 45.42
CA GLY A 93 -26.12 -6.20 45.93
C GLY A 93 -26.53 -4.80 45.51
N SER A 94 -27.03 -4.65 44.29
CA SER A 94 -28.18 -3.77 44.03
C SER A 94 -28.75 -4.01 42.63
N ASN A 95 -29.93 -4.62 42.57
CA ASN A 95 -30.76 -4.69 41.37
C ASN A 95 -31.22 -3.28 40.98
N SER A 96 -30.56 -2.68 40.00
CA SER A 96 -31.08 -1.58 39.19
C SER A 96 -30.34 -1.60 37.86
N ALA A 97 -31.00 -1.24 36.76
CA ALA A 97 -30.39 -1.12 35.44
C ALA A 97 -29.33 0.00 35.47
N THR A 98 -28.14 -0.30 35.98
CA THR A 98 -27.04 0.63 36.14
C THR A 98 -26.49 0.95 34.76
N ARG A 99 -26.71 2.19 34.33
CA ARG A 99 -26.05 2.78 33.16
C ARG A 99 -24.55 2.51 33.29
N SER A 100 -23.95 1.85 32.30
CA SER A 100 -22.53 1.55 32.30
C SER A 100 -21.75 2.85 32.58
N LYS A 101 -21.08 2.92 33.72
CA LYS A 101 -20.26 4.07 34.08
C LYS A 101 -19.00 4.02 33.23
N PHE A 102 -18.60 5.15 32.67
CA PHE A 102 -17.37 5.26 31.87
C PHE A 102 -16.39 6.18 32.59
N THR A 103 -15.10 5.86 32.49
CA THR A 103 -14.02 6.66 33.07
C THR A 103 -12.99 7.00 32.01
N LEU A 104 -12.39 8.19 32.13
CA LEU A 104 -11.30 8.62 31.26
C LEU A 104 -9.98 8.15 31.87
N LYS A 105 -9.17 7.38 31.13
CA LYS A 105 -7.83 6.95 31.55
C LYS A 105 -6.78 7.52 30.61
N ARG A 106 -5.72 8.13 31.16
CA ARG A 106 -4.50 8.48 30.42
C ARG A 106 -3.58 7.25 30.38
N ARG A 107 -3.09 6.89 29.20
CA ARG A 107 -2.22 5.73 28.96
C ARG A 107 -0.99 6.16 28.19
N LEU A 108 0.11 5.44 28.41
CA LEU A 108 1.33 5.53 27.61
C LEU A 108 1.61 4.14 27.04
N ARG A 109 1.61 4.01 25.73
CA ARG A 109 2.03 2.80 25.00
C ARG A 109 3.45 3.02 24.49
N ILE A 110 4.33 2.08 24.78
CA ILE A 110 5.72 2.13 24.33
C ILE A 110 5.98 0.89 23.49
N ARG A 111 6.61 1.08 22.32
CA ARG A 111 7.12 -0.01 21.49
C ARG A 111 8.59 0.29 21.19
N THR A 112 9.47 -0.65 21.52
CA THR A 112 10.89 -0.58 21.20
C THR A 112 11.21 -1.67 20.19
N LEU A 113 11.87 -1.27 19.11
CA LEU A 113 12.29 -2.12 17.99
C LEU A 113 13.80 -1.99 17.88
N GLN A 114 14.48 -3.13 17.77
CA GLN A 114 15.91 -3.21 17.52
C GLN A 114 16.10 -3.90 16.17
N TYR A 115 16.95 -3.34 15.32
CA TYR A 115 17.23 -3.84 13.98
C TYR A 115 18.67 -4.35 13.89
N GLY A 116 18.92 -5.23 12.92
CA GLY A 116 20.27 -5.62 12.52
C GLY A 116 20.90 -4.61 11.58
N THR A 117 22.22 -4.63 11.49
CA THR A 117 23.00 -3.85 10.51
C THR A 117 23.48 -4.79 9.42
N ALA A 118 23.23 -4.46 8.15
CA ALA A 118 23.77 -5.23 7.03
C ALA A 118 25.28 -4.98 6.88
N ALA A 119 26.06 -6.03 6.64
CA ALA A 119 27.49 -5.93 6.37
C ALA A 119 27.80 -5.62 4.90
N ASN A 120 26.84 -5.89 4.01
CA ASN A 120 26.93 -5.65 2.58
C ASN A 120 25.55 -5.32 1.99
N ILE A 121 25.52 -4.87 0.75
CA ILE A 121 24.30 -4.44 0.07
C ILE A 121 23.30 -5.58 -0.16
N ASN A 122 23.76 -6.83 -0.31
CA ASN A 122 22.88 -7.97 -0.54
C ASN A 122 22.05 -8.27 0.71
N GLU A 123 22.69 -8.26 1.88
CA GLU A 123 21.99 -8.37 3.18
C GLU A 123 20.99 -7.22 3.39
N LEU A 124 21.28 -6.02 2.88
CA LEU A 124 20.33 -4.90 2.93
C LEU A 124 19.09 -5.21 2.08
N TYR A 125 19.29 -5.72 0.86
CA TYR A 125 18.18 -6.08 -0.03
C TYR A 125 17.36 -7.26 0.49
N ASP A 126 17.99 -8.24 1.17
CA ASP A 126 17.28 -9.35 1.81
C ASP A 126 16.36 -8.91 2.95
N GLY A 127 16.66 -7.76 3.58
CA GLY A 127 15.86 -7.17 4.65
C GLY A 127 14.73 -6.25 4.19
N VAL A 128 14.51 -6.09 2.88
CA VAL A 128 13.51 -5.17 2.33
C VAL A 128 12.09 -5.67 2.57
N ASP A 129 11.21 -4.76 3.02
CA ASP A 129 9.76 -4.92 2.97
C ASP A 129 9.16 -4.00 1.89
N SER A 130 8.71 -4.60 0.79
CA SER A 130 8.14 -3.89 -0.35
C SER A 130 6.88 -3.07 -0.02
N GLU A 131 6.07 -3.51 0.95
CA GLU A 131 4.85 -2.78 1.32
C GLU A 131 5.19 -1.50 2.09
N SER A 132 6.14 -1.59 3.02
CA SER A 132 6.64 -0.43 3.77
C SER A 132 7.32 0.58 2.85
N ILE A 133 8.10 0.12 1.86
CA ILE A 133 8.68 1.00 0.84
C ILE A 133 7.57 1.72 0.07
N LEU A 134 6.56 0.99 -0.40
CA LEU A 134 5.43 1.59 -1.11
C LEU A 134 4.75 2.68 -0.26
N SER A 135 4.51 2.43 1.02
CA SER A 135 3.94 3.44 1.93
C SER A 135 4.76 4.71 1.99
N ILE A 136 6.08 4.61 2.15
CA ILE A 136 6.95 5.79 2.19
C ILE A 136 6.97 6.51 0.83
N LEU A 137 7.05 5.77 -0.28
CA LEU A 137 7.03 6.35 -1.63
C LEU A 137 5.73 7.12 -1.89
N VAL A 138 4.58 6.55 -1.54
CA VAL A 138 3.29 7.22 -1.68
C VAL A 138 3.26 8.53 -0.90
N HIS A 139 3.76 8.55 0.34
CA HIS A 139 3.86 9.80 1.12
C HIS A 139 4.75 10.85 0.45
N LYS A 140 5.96 10.47 0.02
CA LYS A 140 6.90 11.36 -0.65
C LYS A 140 6.33 11.94 -1.94
N VAL A 141 5.69 11.09 -2.73
CA VAL A 141 5.11 11.47 -4.00
C VAL A 141 3.86 12.35 -3.82
N ILE A 142 3.05 12.13 -2.77
CA ILE A 142 1.97 13.06 -2.40
C ILE A 142 2.53 14.44 -2.09
N LEU A 143 3.56 14.54 -1.25
CA LEU A 143 4.19 15.83 -0.92
C LEU A 143 4.78 16.51 -2.15
N ALA A 144 5.59 15.81 -2.94
CA ALA A 144 6.17 16.35 -4.17
C ALA A 144 5.07 16.81 -5.15
N SER A 145 3.97 16.07 -5.25
CA SER A 145 2.84 16.45 -6.10
C SER A 145 2.11 17.71 -5.62
N LEU A 146 2.05 17.93 -4.30
CA LEU A 146 1.43 19.12 -3.71
C LEU A 146 2.35 20.36 -3.84
N GLU A 147 3.65 20.18 -3.73
CA GLU A 147 4.64 21.27 -3.77
C GLU A 147 5.05 21.66 -5.20
N GLN A 148 5.27 20.68 -6.07
CA GLN A 148 5.91 20.85 -7.39
C GLN A 148 5.02 20.37 -8.55
N GLY A 149 3.89 19.73 -8.24
CA GLY A 149 2.91 19.25 -9.20
C GLY A 149 3.06 17.77 -9.54
N VAL A 150 1.99 17.19 -10.09
CA VAL A 150 1.88 15.75 -10.36
C VAL A 150 2.96 15.25 -11.33
N ARG A 151 3.39 16.08 -12.29
CA ARG A 151 4.46 15.71 -13.24
C ARG A 151 5.76 15.39 -12.51
N GLU A 152 6.13 16.23 -11.56
CA GLU A 152 7.35 16.04 -10.76
C GLU A 152 7.25 14.77 -9.90
N GLY A 153 6.12 14.57 -9.22
CA GLY A 153 5.89 13.36 -8.43
C GLY A 153 6.02 12.07 -9.25
N ARG A 154 5.62 12.07 -10.53
CA ARG A 154 5.81 10.94 -11.44
C ARG A 154 7.27 10.75 -11.83
N MET A 155 7.98 11.83 -12.17
CA MET A 155 9.39 11.78 -12.56
C MET A 155 10.25 11.25 -11.41
N LEU A 156 10.08 11.78 -10.20
CA LEU A 156 10.80 11.32 -9.01
C LEU A 156 10.58 9.84 -8.71
N LEU A 157 9.33 9.36 -8.89
CA LEU A 157 9.01 7.95 -8.68
C LEU A 157 9.65 7.03 -9.73
N HIS A 158 9.66 7.47 -10.99
CA HIS A 158 10.33 6.76 -12.08
C HIS A 158 11.84 6.70 -11.86
N ASP A 159 12.47 7.86 -11.60
CA ASP A 159 13.91 7.98 -11.37
C ASP A 159 14.36 7.17 -10.16
N TRP A 160 13.55 7.15 -9.10
CA TRP A 160 13.82 6.30 -7.93
C TRP A 160 13.95 4.82 -8.31
N LEU A 161 13.07 4.30 -9.17
CA LEU A 161 13.12 2.90 -9.61
C LEU A 161 14.34 2.66 -10.52
N VAL A 162 14.66 3.60 -11.42
CA VAL A 162 15.85 3.53 -12.28
C VAL A 162 17.11 3.47 -11.42
N ILE A 163 17.27 4.38 -10.44
CA ILE A 163 18.42 4.42 -9.55
C ILE A 163 18.51 3.12 -8.74
N LEU A 164 17.41 2.66 -8.13
CA LEU A 164 17.40 1.40 -7.37
C LEU A 164 17.83 0.21 -8.23
N THR A 165 17.30 0.13 -9.46
CA THR A 165 17.59 -0.96 -10.39
C THR A 165 19.05 -0.92 -10.84
N ALA A 166 19.59 0.27 -11.13
CA ALA A 166 21.00 0.45 -11.47
C ALA A 166 21.92 -0.01 -10.33
N GLN A 167 21.65 0.43 -9.09
CA GLN A 167 22.43 0.05 -7.91
C GLN A 167 22.38 -1.46 -7.64
N TYR A 168 21.21 -2.09 -7.81
CA TYR A 168 21.09 -3.54 -7.71
C TYR A 168 21.90 -4.27 -8.79
N ASN A 169 21.84 -3.81 -10.03
CA ASN A 169 22.57 -4.45 -11.13
C ASN A 169 24.09 -4.32 -10.97
N ASP A 170 24.58 -3.19 -10.45
CA ASP A 170 25.98 -2.99 -10.09
C ASP A 170 26.40 -3.89 -8.91
N ALA A 171 25.59 -3.92 -7.83
CA ALA A 171 25.83 -4.75 -6.65
C ALA A 171 26.00 -6.24 -6.96
N TYR A 172 25.16 -6.78 -7.85
CA TYR A 172 25.21 -8.17 -8.29
C TYR A 172 26.14 -8.40 -9.49
N LYS A 173 26.84 -7.35 -9.97
CA LYS A 173 27.76 -7.40 -11.11
C LYS A 173 27.13 -8.00 -12.37
N LEU A 174 25.85 -7.69 -12.58
CA LEU A 174 25.07 -8.21 -13.72
C LEU A 174 25.37 -7.44 -15.01
N VAL A 175 25.89 -6.23 -14.88
CA VAL A 175 26.31 -5.37 -15.98
C VAL A 175 27.65 -5.88 -16.51
N GLN A 176 27.61 -6.55 -17.67
CA GLN A 176 28.81 -6.84 -18.44
C GLN A 176 29.03 -5.72 -19.47
N TYR A 177 30.14 -5.00 -19.31
CA TYR A 177 30.61 -4.06 -20.32
C TYR A 177 31.28 -4.85 -21.45
N ASP A 178 30.50 -5.26 -22.45
CA ASP A 178 31.07 -5.91 -23.63
C ASP A 178 31.86 -4.86 -24.44
N ASN A 179 33.15 -5.14 -24.67
CA ASN A 179 34.15 -4.39 -25.43
C ASN A 179 33.65 -3.09 -26.10
N GLY A 180 33.33 -2.08 -25.29
CA GLY A 180 33.32 -0.68 -25.66
C GLY A 180 32.00 0.01 -26.01
N THR A 181 30.78 -0.52 -25.85
CA THR A 181 29.58 0.37 -25.91
C THR A 181 28.21 -0.17 -25.48
N SER A 182 28.03 -1.46 -25.19
CA SER A 182 26.69 -2.02 -24.90
C SER A 182 26.63 -2.72 -23.54
N VAL A 183 25.81 -2.20 -22.62
CA VAL A 183 25.34 -2.94 -21.44
C VAL A 183 24.50 -4.11 -21.94
N SER A 184 25.02 -5.33 -21.86
CA SER A 184 24.43 -6.48 -22.57
C SER A 184 23.16 -7.04 -21.92
N ARG A 185 22.95 -6.81 -20.61
CA ARG A 185 21.73 -7.26 -19.92
C ARG A 185 21.50 -6.55 -18.58
N VAL A 186 20.46 -5.72 -18.49
CA VAL A 186 19.95 -5.17 -17.22
C VAL A 186 18.87 -6.11 -16.68
N ASP A 187 19.00 -6.53 -15.42
CA ASP A 187 17.96 -7.25 -14.70
C ASP A 187 17.01 -6.26 -14.01
N VAL A 188 15.88 -5.98 -14.65
CA VAL A 188 14.78 -5.18 -14.11
C VAL A 188 13.76 -6.00 -13.31
N ALA A 189 13.89 -7.32 -13.33
CA ALA A 189 12.98 -8.25 -12.66
C ALA A 189 13.47 -8.64 -11.26
N PHE A 190 14.65 -8.18 -10.84
CA PHE A 190 15.27 -8.50 -9.56
C PHE A 190 15.35 -10.01 -9.31
N LEU A 191 15.84 -10.78 -10.28
CA LEU A 191 15.83 -12.25 -10.25
C LEU A 191 16.61 -12.84 -9.07
N GLN A 192 17.65 -12.14 -8.60
CA GLN A 192 18.48 -12.57 -7.47
C GLN A 192 17.93 -12.10 -6.11
N CYS A 193 16.95 -11.19 -6.08
CA CYS A 193 16.39 -10.67 -4.83
C CYS A 193 14.86 -10.69 -4.85
N PRO A 194 14.23 -11.75 -4.31
CA PRO A 194 12.77 -11.91 -4.27
C PRO A 194 12.03 -10.74 -3.60
N GLN A 195 12.62 -10.09 -2.61
CA GLN A 195 11.98 -8.99 -1.87
C GLN A 195 11.80 -7.72 -2.71
N LEU A 196 12.63 -7.52 -3.73
CA LEU A 196 12.55 -6.37 -4.63
C LEU A 196 11.63 -6.61 -5.84
N GLN A 197 11.34 -7.88 -6.18
CA GLN A 197 10.53 -8.24 -7.36
C GLN A 197 9.14 -7.57 -7.44
N PRO A 198 8.44 -7.28 -6.31
CA PRO A 198 7.17 -6.57 -6.39
C PRO A 198 7.32 -5.10 -6.82
N LEU A 199 8.46 -4.46 -6.57
CA LEU A 199 8.61 -3.01 -6.65
C LEU A 199 8.36 -2.44 -8.06
N PRO A 200 8.89 -2.99 -9.17
CA PRO A 200 8.58 -2.49 -10.50
C PRO A 200 7.07 -2.45 -10.78
N ARG A 201 6.35 -3.49 -10.37
CA ARG A 201 4.90 -3.59 -10.58
C ARG A 201 4.14 -2.61 -9.68
N LEU A 202 4.56 -2.44 -8.43
CA LEU A 202 3.97 -1.47 -7.51
C LEU A 202 4.18 -0.02 -7.97
N VAL A 203 5.39 0.30 -8.45
CA VAL A 203 5.70 1.62 -9.04
C VAL A 203 4.85 1.87 -10.27
N PHE A 204 4.78 0.91 -11.19
CA PHE A 204 3.92 0.99 -12.37
C PHE A 204 2.45 1.21 -11.99
N ALA A 205 1.93 0.46 -11.03
CA ALA A 205 0.57 0.60 -10.55
C ALA A 205 0.31 1.98 -9.92
N LEU A 206 1.26 2.50 -9.15
CA LEU A 206 1.18 3.83 -8.57
C LEU A 206 1.20 4.93 -9.64
N LEU A 207 2.02 4.79 -10.69
CA LEU A 207 2.03 5.70 -11.84
C LEU A 207 0.70 5.68 -12.62
N ARG A 208 -0.01 4.56 -12.67
CA ARG A 208 -1.36 4.47 -13.27
C ARG A 208 -2.48 4.88 -12.33
N ASN A 209 -2.20 4.98 -11.03
CA ASN A 209 -3.20 5.32 -10.04
C ASN A 209 -3.75 6.75 -10.28
N PRO A 210 -5.05 7.00 -10.08
CA PRO A 210 -5.62 8.35 -10.18
C PRO A 210 -4.92 9.41 -9.31
N LEU A 211 -4.20 8.99 -8.27
CA LEU A 211 -3.30 9.85 -7.50
C LEU A 211 -2.27 10.59 -8.37
N LEU A 212 -1.76 9.94 -9.42
CA LEU A 212 -0.68 10.43 -10.28
C LEU A 212 -1.01 10.56 -11.77
N ARG A 213 -2.22 10.22 -12.19
CA ARG A 213 -2.69 10.56 -13.54
C ARG A 213 -2.83 12.07 -13.70
N PHE A 214 -2.69 12.59 -14.91
CA PHE A 214 -2.84 14.03 -15.15
C PHE A 214 -4.32 14.44 -15.03
N HIS A 215 -4.59 15.72 -14.76
CA HIS A 215 -5.98 16.21 -14.70
C HIS A 215 -6.69 16.08 -16.06
N GLU A 216 -5.93 16.27 -17.15
CA GLU A 216 -6.36 16.06 -18.54
C GLU A 216 -6.88 14.63 -18.79
N ASP A 217 -6.51 13.68 -17.94
CA ASP A 217 -6.96 12.27 -18.01
C ASP A 217 -8.34 12.05 -17.38
N GLY A 218 -9.05 13.12 -17.04
CA GLY A 218 -10.40 13.08 -16.47
C GLY A 218 -10.45 12.81 -14.97
N VAL A 219 -9.33 12.96 -14.24
CA VAL A 219 -9.33 12.78 -12.78
C VAL A 219 -9.86 14.04 -12.09
N HIS A 220 -11.00 13.88 -11.42
CA HIS A 220 -11.60 14.95 -10.62
C HIS A 220 -10.68 15.37 -9.46
N PRO A 221 -10.47 16.68 -9.23
CA PRO A 221 -9.58 17.17 -8.16
C PRO A 221 -9.99 16.64 -6.77
N ASP A 222 -11.28 16.70 -6.43
CA ASP A 222 -11.77 16.19 -5.12
C ASP A 222 -11.49 14.70 -4.94
N TYR A 223 -11.55 13.92 -6.02
CA TYR A 223 -11.25 12.49 -5.94
C TYR A 223 -9.76 12.27 -5.67
N ARG A 224 -8.88 13.07 -6.27
CA ARG A 224 -7.44 13.03 -5.98
C ARG A 224 -7.14 13.41 -4.53
N ILE A 225 -7.72 14.50 -4.03
CA ILE A 225 -7.55 14.92 -2.63
C ILE A 225 -8.06 13.83 -1.68
N TYR A 226 -9.22 13.24 -1.98
CA TYR A 226 -9.73 12.09 -1.23
C TYR A 226 -8.72 10.94 -1.19
N LEU A 227 -8.09 10.57 -2.32
CA LEU A 227 -7.07 9.53 -2.35
C LEU A 227 -5.81 9.91 -1.57
N GLN A 228 -5.35 11.16 -1.66
CA GLN A 228 -4.22 11.66 -0.86
C GLN A 228 -4.48 11.50 0.63
N CYS A 229 -5.66 11.91 1.11
CA CYS A 229 -6.07 11.76 2.50
C CYS A 229 -6.22 10.28 2.91
N LEU A 230 -6.82 9.46 2.05
CA LEU A 230 -7.01 8.04 2.33
C LEU A 230 -5.67 7.32 2.42
N PHE A 231 -4.85 7.40 1.38
CA PHE A 231 -3.60 6.65 1.27
C PHE A 231 -2.58 7.06 2.33
N SER A 232 -2.58 8.32 2.75
CA SER A 232 -1.73 8.79 3.85
C SER A 232 -2.14 8.29 5.24
N ALA A 233 -3.26 7.59 5.37
CA ALA A 233 -3.73 7.00 6.62
C ALA A 233 -3.74 5.46 6.62
N LEU A 234 -3.52 4.81 5.47
CA LEU A 234 -3.58 3.36 5.36
C LEU A 234 -2.29 2.70 5.85
N GLU A 235 -2.45 1.55 6.51
CA GLU A 235 -1.34 0.65 6.82
C GLU A 235 -0.78 0.02 5.53
N PRO A 236 0.49 -0.45 5.54
CA PRO A 236 1.18 -0.91 4.33
C PRO A 236 0.39 -1.93 3.49
N THR A 237 -0.16 -2.97 4.11
CA THR A 237 -0.91 -4.01 3.39
C THR A 237 -2.21 -3.48 2.78
N SER A 238 -2.93 -2.63 3.50
CA SER A 238 -4.16 -1.99 2.99
C SER A 238 -3.86 -1.03 1.84
N LEU A 239 -2.74 -0.29 1.92
CA LEU A 239 -2.30 0.60 0.86
C LEU A 239 -1.84 -0.18 -0.38
N ASN A 240 -1.07 -1.25 -0.20
CA ASN A 240 -0.67 -2.15 -1.29
C ASN A 240 -1.91 -2.63 -2.06
N GLN A 241 -2.91 -3.13 -1.33
CA GLN A 241 -4.18 -3.57 -1.89
C GLN A 241 -4.95 -2.46 -2.65
N ALA A 242 -4.83 -1.21 -2.21
CA ALA A 242 -5.46 -0.05 -2.84
C ALA A 242 -4.73 0.42 -4.11
N ILE A 243 -3.40 0.25 -4.17
CA ILE A 243 -2.56 0.60 -5.32
C ILE A 243 -2.56 -0.51 -6.38
N TYR A 244 -2.36 -1.76 -5.96
CA TYR A 244 -2.38 -2.94 -6.81
C TYR A 244 -3.43 -3.95 -6.29
N PRO A 245 -4.67 -3.90 -6.83
CA PRO A 245 -5.76 -4.80 -6.46
C PRO A 245 -5.40 -6.28 -6.57
N VAL A 246 -6.10 -7.12 -5.80
CA VAL A 246 -5.95 -8.58 -5.86
C VAL A 246 -7.10 -9.16 -6.64
N LEU A 247 -6.76 -9.92 -7.68
CA LEU A 247 -7.69 -10.65 -8.51
C LEU A 247 -7.62 -12.14 -8.19
N THR A 248 -8.71 -12.70 -7.69
CA THR A 248 -8.87 -14.14 -7.36
C THR A 248 -9.88 -14.75 -8.34
N SER A 249 -9.73 -16.02 -8.71
CA SER A 249 -10.74 -16.71 -9.52
C SER A 249 -11.39 -17.88 -8.80
N TYR A 250 -12.61 -18.20 -9.21
CA TYR A 250 -13.48 -19.20 -8.63
C TYR A 250 -14.08 -20.08 -9.75
N ALA A 251 -14.05 -21.40 -9.55
CA ALA A 251 -14.69 -22.37 -10.43
C ALA A 251 -16.21 -22.39 -10.19
N THR A 252 -16.61 -22.26 -8.93
CA THR A 252 -18.00 -22.05 -8.48
C THR A 252 -17.96 -21.07 -7.30
N PRO A 253 -19.10 -20.48 -6.87
CA PRO A 253 -19.12 -19.57 -5.73
C PRO A 253 -18.54 -20.15 -4.43
N ASP A 254 -18.49 -21.47 -4.30
CA ASP A 254 -17.94 -22.21 -3.15
C ASP A 254 -16.55 -22.79 -3.34
N LYS A 255 -16.00 -22.74 -4.56
CA LYS A 255 -14.71 -23.33 -4.90
C LYS A 255 -13.80 -22.32 -5.56
N GLN A 256 -12.85 -21.82 -4.78
CA GLN A 256 -11.75 -21.01 -5.29
C GLN A 256 -10.89 -21.84 -6.25
N ALA A 257 -10.53 -21.25 -7.40
CA ALA A 257 -9.69 -21.87 -8.41
C ALA A 257 -8.24 -21.40 -8.28
N TYR A 258 -8.00 -20.09 -8.35
CA TYR A 258 -6.66 -19.50 -8.22
C TYR A 258 -6.65 -18.32 -7.24
N PRO A 259 -5.69 -18.25 -6.31
CA PRO A 259 -5.65 -17.22 -5.26
C PRO A 259 -5.21 -15.85 -5.75
N ARG A 260 -4.44 -15.78 -6.83
CA ARG A 260 -3.94 -14.50 -7.37
C ARG A 260 -3.68 -14.63 -8.85
N HIS A 261 -4.18 -13.66 -9.61
CA HIS A 261 -3.91 -13.43 -11.02
C HIS A 261 -3.17 -12.11 -11.21
N SER A 262 -2.46 -11.97 -12.32
CA SER A 262 -2.04 -10.64 -12.78
C SER A 262 -3.27 -9.84 -13.20
N LEU A 263 -3.16 -8.51 -13.15
CA LEU A 263 -4.24 -7.59 -13.51
C LEU A 263 -4.26 -7.38 -15.04
N SER A 264 -4.37 -8.47 -15.79
CA SER A 264 -4.37 -8.50 -17.27
C SER A 264 -5.55 -9.32 -17.81
N ARG A 265 -6.01 -9.00 -19.02
CA ARG A 265 -7.03 -9.78 -19.73
C ARG A 265 -6.54 -11.16 -20.10
N ALA A 266 -5.24 -11.28 -20.42
CA ALA A 266 -4.61 -12.56 -20.71
C ALA A 266 -4.75 -13.55 -19.54
N ALA A 267 -4.65 -13.07 -18.29
CA ALA A 267 -4.87 -13.90 -17.11
C ALA A 267 -6.30 -14.41 -17.00
N LEU A 268 -7.30 -13.57 -17.32
CA LEU A 268 -8.71 -13.98 -17.32
C LEU A 268 -8.95 -15.12 -18.32
N ILE A 269 -8.48 -14.95 -19.56
CA ILE A 269 -8.65 -15.94 -20.64
C ILE A 269 -7.92 -17.24 -20.30
N THR A 270 -6.66 -17.14 -19.87
CA THR A 270 -5.82 -18.32 -19.60
C THR A 270 -6.33 -19.13 -18.40
N SER A 271 -6.92 -18.46 -17.40
CA SER A 271 -7.43 -19.15 -16.22
C SER A 271 -8.64 -20.05 -16.50
N GLY A 272 -9.39 -19.79 -17.58
CA GLY A 272 -10.64 -20.48 -17.93
C GLY A 272 -11.72 -20.43 -16.83
N SER A 273 -11.54 -19.58 -15.81
CA SER A 273 -12.45 -19.54 -14.66
C SER A 273 -13.71 -18.73 -14.98
N PRO A 274 -14.90 -19.18 -14.55
CA PRO A 274 -16.14 -18.47 -14.83
C PRO A 274 -16.36 -17.24 -13.94
N ILE A 275 -15.77 -17.21 -12.75
CA ILE A 275 -16.01 -16.16 -11.75
C ILE A 275 -14.67 -15.57 -11.31
N PHE A 276 -14.61 -14.24 -11.24
CA PHE A 276 -13.49 -13.46 -10.74
C PHE A 276 -13.93 -12.54 -9.62
N PHE A 277 -13.09 -12.43 -8.60
CA PHE A 277 -13.27 -11.54 -7.48
C PHE A 277 -12.08 -10.58 -7.43
N LEU A 278 -12.36 -9.29 -7.64
CA LEU A 278 -11.39 -8.22 -7.57
C LEU A 278 -11.59 -7.43 -6.29
N ASP A 279 -10.50 -7.30 -5.54
CA ASP A 279 -10.44 -6.55 -4.30
C ASP A 279 -9.51 -5.35 -4.47
N ALA A 280 -10.07 -4.14 -4.45
CA ALA A 280 -9.32 -2.88 -4.64
C ALA A 280 -9.38 -1.99 -3.38
N PHE A 281 -9.46 -2.60 -2.19
CA PHE A 281 -9.62 -1.94 -0.89
C PHE A 281 -10.95 -1.17 -0.70
N THR A 282 -11.22 -0.13 -1.50
CA THR A 282 -12.46 0.66 -1.46
C THR A 282 -13.60 0.05 -2.28
N ASN A 283 -13.25 -0.79 -3.27
CA ASN A 283 -14.20 -1.47 -4.14
C ASN A 283 -13.97 -2.98 -4.10
N LEU A 284 -15.06 -3.73 -4.08
CA LEU A 284 -15.12 -5.18 -4.26
C LEU A 284 -15.95 -5.45 -5.50
N ILE A 285 -15.40 -6.15 -6.48
CA ILE A 285 -16.09 -6.46 -7.73
C ILE A 285 -16.12 -7.97 -7.91
N VAL A 286 -17.32 -8.50 -8.12
CA VAL A 286 -17.52 -9.89 -8.54
C VAL A 286 -17.93 -9.87 -10.00
N TYR A 287 -17.05 -10.38 -10.85
CA TYR A 287 -17.23 -10.42 -12.29
C TYR A 287 -17.44 -11.87 -12.74
N TYR A 288 -18.55 -12.12 -13.43
CA TYR A 288 -18.81 -13.39 -14.11
C TYR A 288 -18.40 -13.24 -15.56
N SER A 289 -17.53 -14.10 -16.05
CA SER A 289 -17.06 -14.10 -17.44
C SER A 289 -18.23 -14.25 -18.41
N SER A 290 -18.11 -13.67 -19.61
CA SER A 290 -19.11 -13.86 -20.69
C SER A 290 -19.21 -15.32 -21.15
N THR A 291 -18.20 -16.13 -20.85
CA THR A 291 -18.15 -17.58 -21.13
C THR A 291 -18.60 -18.43 -19.93
N ALA A 292 -19.03 -17.81 -18.83
CA ALA A 292 -19.50 -18.53 -17.66
C ALA A 292 -20.76 -19.34 -17.98
N ASP A 293 -20.84 -20.54 -17.42
CA ASP A 293 -22.03 -21.39 -17.56
C ASP A 293 -23.28 -20.66 -17.03
N PRO A 294 -24.34 -20.49 -17.86
CA PRO A 294 -25.60 -19.87 -17.45
C PRO A 294 -26.28 -20.55 -16.25
N SER A 295 -25.91 -21.80 -15.93
CA SER A 295 -26.40 -22.52 -14.76
C SER A 295 -25.86 -21.97 -13.43
N LEU A 296 -24.77 -21.20 -13.47
CA LEU A 296 -24.17 -20.63 -12.27
C LEU A 296 -25.08 -19.57 -11.64
N PRO A 297 -25.30 -19.60 -10.32
CA PRO A 297 -26.16 -18.63 -9.66
C PRO A 297 -25.55 -17.23 -9.72
N PHE A 298 -26.36 -16.26 -10.17
CA PHE A 298 -26.02 -14.84 -10.13
C PHE A 298 -27.18 -14.00 -9.57
N PRO A 299 -26.96 -13.16 -8.54
CA PRO A 299 -25.70 -12.99 -7.81
C PRO A 299 -25.29 -14.27 -7.04
N PRO A 300 -24.03 -14.38 -6.57
CA PRO A 300 -23.61 -15.54 -5.80
C PRO A 300 -24.49 -15.71 -4.55
N PRO A 301 -24.81 -16.97 -4.15
CA PRO A 301 -25.65 -17.27 -2.99
C PRO A 301 -25.16 -16.63 -1.70
N HIS A 302 -26.06 -16.44 -0.74
CA HIS A 302 -25.69 -15.76 0.51
C HIS A 302 -24.79 -16.58 1.42
N ASP A 303 -24.91 -17.90 1.33
CA ASP A 303 -24.28 -18.94 2.13
C ASP A 303 -23.08 -19.59 1.44
N CYS A 304 -22.47 -18.91 0.45
CA CYS A 304 -21.28 -19.42 -0.23
C CYS A 304 -19.96 -18.89 0.33
N LEU A 305 -18.85 -19.56 -0.03
CA LEU A 305 -17.49 -19.14 0.30
C LEU A 305 -17.19 -17.71 -0.15
N LEU A 306 -17.52 -17.38 -1.41
CA LEU A 306 -17.28 -16.05 -1.96
C LEU A 306 -18.03 -14.96 -1.18
N ARG A 307 -19.28 -15.20 -0.79
CA ARG A 307 -20.06 -14.23 0.00
C ARG A 307 -19.52 -14.09 1.41
N SER A 308 -19.11 -15.18 2.03
CA SER A 308 -18.46 -15.18 3.34
C SER A 308 -17.17 -14.36 3.33
N MET A 309 -16.35 -14.53 2.29
CA MET A 309 -15.14 -13.73 2.04
C MET A 309 -15.45 -12.24 1.89
N ILE A 310 -16.45 -11.88 1.07
CA ILE A 310 -16.89 -10.48 0.89
C ILE A 310 -17.37 -9.87 2.21
N ASN A 311 -18.15 -10.61 2.99
CA ASN A 311 -18.66 -10.13 4.28
C ASN A 311 -17.53 -9.92 5.29
N ARG A 312 -16.56 -10.83 5.32
CA ARG A 312 -15.36 -10.72 6.16
C ARG A 312 -14.54 -9.48 5.81
N LEU A 313 -14.19 -9.30 4.52
CA LEU A 313 -13.47 -8.11 4.06
C LEU A 313 -14.23 -6.83 4.33
N LYS A 314 -15.55 -6.85 4.15
CA LYS A 314 -16.39 -5.73 4.54
C LYS A 314 -16.21 -5.43 6.00
N GLN A 315 -16.20 -6.40 6.92
CA GLN A 315 -16.11 -6.20 8.37
C GLN A 315 -14.75 -5.72 8.87
N GLU A 316 -13.67 -6.31 8.35
CA GLU A 316 -12.30 -6.07 8.83
C GLU A 316 -11.77 -4.66 8.50
N ARG A 317 -12.26 -4.03 7.43
CA ARG A 317 -11.70 -2.76 6.94
C ARG A 317 -12.10 -1.53 7.74
N SER A 318 -11.20 -0.54 7.69
CA SER A 318 -11.42 0.82 8.20
C SER A 318 -12.64 1.48 7.56
N ILE A 319 -12.81 1.30 6.23
CA ILE A 319 -13.94 1.77 5.43
C ILE A 319 -14.70 0.59 4.84
N THR A 320 -16.03 0.67 4.78
CA THR A 320 -16.84 -0.36 4.12
C THR A 320 -16.70 -0.23 2.61
N PRO A 321 -16.16 -1.23 1.90
CA PRO A 321 -16.02 -1.14 0.46
C PRO A 321 -17.37 -1.24 -0.27
N LYS A 322 -17.44 -0.58 -1.43
CA LYS A 322 -18.58 -0.70 -2.35
C LYS A 322 -18.50 -2.06 -3.05
N LEU A 323 -19.59 -2.80 -3.03
CA LEU A 323 -19.68 -4.11 -3.69
C LEU A 323 -20.47 -3.98 -4.99
N THR A 324 -19.89 -4.47 -6.08
CA THR A 324 -20.50 -4.49 -7.42
C THR A 324 -20.50 -5.91 -7.97
N PHE A 325 -21.61 -6.33 -8.58
CA PHE A 325 -21.72 -7.59 -9.32
C PHE A 325 -21.87 -7.25 -10.80
N ILE A 326 -21.12 -7.94 -11.66
CA ILE A 326 -21.09 -7.68 -13.11
C ILE A 326 -21.17 -9.02 -13.85
N ARG A 327 -22.08 -9.12 -14.82
CA ARG A 327 -22.13 -10.21 -15.82
C ARG A 327 -21.49 -9.75 -17.12
N GLY A 328 -20.41 -10.42 -17.51
CA GLY A 328 -19.77 -10.21 -18.80
C GLY A 328 -20.75 -10.45 -19.95
N GLY A 329 -20.76 -9.53 -20.92
CA GLY A 329 -21.65 -9.58 -22.09
C GLY A 329 -23.09 -9.13 -21.85
N GLN A 330 -23.50 -8.85 -20.60
CA GLN A 330 -24.83 -8.31 -20.27
C GLN A 330 -24.72 -6.92 -19.61
N ASP A 331 -23.84 -6.79 -18.62
CA ASP A 331 -23.63 -5.55 -17.88
C ASP A 331 -22.43 -4.76 -18.43
N ASP A 332 -22.35 -3.47 -18.11
CA ASP A 332 -21.17 -2.65 -18.38
C ASP A 332 -19.97 -3.12 -17.51
N ALA A 333 -18.98 -3.71 -18.17
CA ALA A 333 -17.77 -4.22 -17.52
C ALA A 333 -16.68 -3.16 -17.30
N SER A 334 -16.88 -1.91 -17.73
CA SER A 334 -15.88 -0.84 -17.63
C SER A 334 -15.34 -0.65 -16.21
N ALA A 335 -16.20 -0.79 -15.20
CA ALA A 335 -15.79 -0.69 -13.79
C ALA A 335 -14.81 -1.78 -13.34
N PHE A 336 -14.84 -2.96 -13.97
CA PHE A 336 -13.90 -4.05 -13.74
C PHE A 336 -12.67 -3.93 -14.66
N ASP A 337 -12.88 -3.63 -15.94
CA ASP A 337 -11.80 -3.53 -16.93
C ASP A 337 -10.79 -2.42 -16.59
N ASN A 338 -11.26 -1.32 -15.99
CA ASN A 338 -10.39 -0.24 -15.51
C ASN A 338 -9.40 -0.68 -14.41
N TYR A 339 -9.61 -1.84 -13.78
CA TYR A 339 -8.68 -2.43 -12.82
C TYR A 339 -7.70 -3.42 -13.43
N LEU A 340 -7.81 -3.75 -14.72
CA LEU A 340 -6.85 -4.57 -15.45
C LEU A 340 -5.64 -3.71 -15.88
N ILE A 341 -5.00 -3.11 -14.88
CA ILE A 341 -3.99 -2.07 -15.02
C ILE A 341 -2.66 -2.55 -15.63
N GLU A 342 -2.53 -3.78 -16.10
CA GLU A 342 -1.35 -4.21 -16.87
C GLU A 342 -1.54 -4.05 -18.39
N GLU A 343 -2.77 -3.77 -18.84
CA GLU A 343 -3.14 -3.62 -20.24
C GLU A 343 -2.81 -2.21 -20.80
N GLN A 344 -2.40 -2.13 -22.06
CA GLN A 344 -2.00 -0.87 -22.72
C GLN A 344 -3.15 0.16 -22.82
N ASP A 345 -4.39 -0.30 -22.97
CA ASP A 345 -5.57 0.52 -23.24
C ASP A 345 -6.29 1.02 -21.96
N VAL A 346 -5.91 0.54 -20.78
CA VAL A 346 -6.58 0.85 -19.49
C VAL A 346 -6.24 2.25 -18.93
N ASP A 347 -5.59 3.13 -19.71
CA ASP A 347 -5.17 4.47 -19.26
C ASP A 347 -6.27 5.54 -19.28
N GLY A 348 -7.54 5.12 -19.38
CA GLY A 348 -8.72 5.99 -19.32
C GLY A 348 -8.76 7.10 -20.38
N ARG A 349 -7.86 7.07 -21.37
CA ARG A 349 -7.80 8.03 -22.47
C ARG A 349 -8.59 7.59 -23.70
N GLY A 350 -9.04 6.32 -23.80
CA GLY A 350 -9.65 5.77 -25.02
C GLY A 350 -8.74 5.83 -26.27
N ILE A 351 -7.51 6.28 -26.09
CA ILE A 351 -6.42 6.38 -27.04
C ILE A 351 -5.36 5.43 -26.49
N SER A 352 -4.89 4.48 -27.30
CA SER A 352 -3.85 3.52 -26.92
C SER A 352 -2.66 4.26 -26.31
N SER A 353 -2.57 4.26 -24.99
CA SER A 353 -1.31 4.59 -24.33
C SER A 353 -0.35 3.45 -24.63
N VAL A 354 0.88 3.80 -24.98
CA VAL A 354 1.87 2.86 -25.54
C VAL A 354 2.40 1.90 -24.45
N MET A 355 2.08 2.11 -23.17
CA MET A 355 2.82 1.50 -22.08
C MET A 355 1.99 0.59 -21.17
N GLY A 356 1.88 -0.67 -21.60
CA GLY A 356 1.54 -1.77 -20.69
C GLY A 356 2.72 -2.09 -19.77
N PHE A 357 2.53 -3.03 -18.86
CA PHE A 357 3.58 -3.37 -17.88
C PHE A 357 4.90 -3.82 -18.53
N VAL A 358 4.82 -4.56 -19.65
CA VAL A 358 6.00 -5.00 -20.40
C VAL A 358 6.76 -3.82 -21.01
N SER A 359 6.07 -2.92 -21.70
CA SER A 359 6.69 -1.72 -22.28
C SER A 359 7.32 -0.83 -21.19
N PHE A 360 6.70 -0.75 -20.01
CA PHE A 360 7.25 -0.04 -18.86
C PHE A 360 8.60 -0.64 -18.41
N LEU A 361 8.70 -1.97 -18.32
CA LEU A 361 9.97 -2.63 -17.99
C LEU A 361 11.03 -2.40 -19.08
N GLU A 362 10.65 -2.34 -20.36
CA GLU A 362 11.56 -2.01 -21.46
C GLU A 362 12.09 -0.57 -21.36
N GLU A 363 11.24 0.38 -20.98
CA GLU A 363 11.65 1.76 -20.68
C GLU A 363 12.63 1.82 -19.51
N ILE A 364 12.30 1.20 -18.37
CA ILE A 364 13.21 1.14 -17.22
C ILE A 364 14.55 0.49 -17.62
N THR A 365 14.53 -0.56 -18.44
CA THR A 365 15.74 -1.22 -18.94
C THR A 365 16.64 -0.25 -19.69
N ARG A 366 16.06 0.55 -20.61
CA ARG A 366 16.79 1.54 -21.41
C ARG A 366 17.35 2.66 -20.53
N ASP A 367 16.55 3.18 -19.62
CA ASP A 367 16.92 4.33 -18.81
C ASP A 367 17.95 3.95 -17.73
N VAL A 368 17.90 2.72 -17.21
CA VAL A 368 18.98 2.16 -16.38
C VAL A 368 20.27 1.99 -17.17
N ALA A 369 20.20 1.51 -18.42
CA ALA A 369 21.36 1.38 -19.27
C ALA A 369 21.97 2.75 -19.65
N GLU A 370 21.16 3.81 -19.69
CA GLU A 370 21.63 5.20 -19.85
C GLU A 370 22.26 5.73 -18.56
N TYR A 371 21.65 5.48 -17.40
CA TYR A 371 22.18 5.88 -16.09
C TYR A 371 23.54 5.22 -15.75
N LEU A 372 23.76 4.00 -16.23
CA LEU A 372 25.02 3.24 -16.01
C LEU A 372 26.16 3.58 -16.98
N LYS A 373 25.89 4.41 -18.01
CA LYS A 373 26.92 4.96 -18.90
C LYS A 373 27.52 6.21 -18.27
#